data_AF-A0A3A4QND2-F1
#
_entry.id   AF-A0A3A4QND2-F1
#
_cell.length_a   1.000
_cell.length_b   1.000
_cell.length_c   1.000
_cell.angle_alpha   90.00
_cell.angle_beta   90.00
_cell.angle_gamma   90.00
#
_symmetry.space_group_name_H-M   'P 1'
#
loop_
_entity.id
_entity.type
_entity.pdbx_description
1 polymer ?
#
loop_
_entity_poly.entity_id
_entity_poly.type
_entity_poly.pdbx_seq_one_letter_code
_entity_poly.pdbx_strand_id
1 'polypeptide(L)'
;MKIWRNQDGVAHVAGDDLVDLFYGMGFVHARDRGLQMILMRILGQGRAGELLDSSDEILGIDTFFRRMNWHGHMDGQAAKLTPENRRICQAYCDGANAALSEKRPWELKLVGYAPEPWKIEDIVLLSRMMGYLTLAQSQGEMERLFVEMVQAGVSEDKLHELFPGILGGMDADLIRKVRLGERIVNPASLWNRAMPRMMASNNYAVSGKKTRSGKPILSTTPIWKSTGSPMSGAKWCS
;
A
#
# COMPACT_ATOMS: atom_id res chain seq x y z
N MET A 1 -28.92 1.80 -7.47
CA MET A 1 -27.70 0.95 -7.45
C MET A 1 -27.96 -0.52 -7.84
N LYS A 2 -27.08 -1.13 -8.66
CA LYS A 2 -27.03 -2.56 -9.03
C LYS A 2 -25.63 -3.14 -8.85
N ILE A 3 -25.52 -4.33 -8.25
CA ILE A 3 -24.26 -5.09 -8.11
C ILE A 3 -24.44 -6.44 -8.80
N TRP A 4 -23.50 -6.84 -9.66
CA TRP A 4 -23.48 -8.16 -10.29
C TRP A 4 -22.05 -8.67 -10.45
N ARG A 5 -21.89 -9.97 -10.71
CA ARG A 5 -20.60 -10.57 -11.01
C ARG A 5 -20.60 -11.15 -12.42
N ASN A 6 -19.47 -11.04 -13.10
CA ASN A 6 -19.27 -11.76 -14.36
C ASN A 6 -18.86 -13.22 -14.08
N GLN A 7 -18.58 -13.98 -15.15
CA GLN A 7 -18.22 -15.40 -15.07
C GLN A 7 -16.93 -15.65 -14.27
N ASP A 8 -16.01 -14.68 -14.25
CA ASP A 8 -14.75 -14.75 -13.49
C ASP A 8 -14.90 -14.33 -12.02
N GLY A 9 -16.13 -14.01 -11.59
CA GLY A 9 -16.41 -13.52 -10.26
C GLY A 9 -16.03 -12.06 -10.03
N VAL A 10 -15.63 -11.31 -11.06
CA VAL A 10 -15.34 -9.88 -10.98
C VAL A 10 -16.65 -9.14 -10.72
N ALA A 11 -16.68 -8.38 -9.63
CA ALA A 11 -17.83 -7.57 -9.27
C ALA A 11 -17.90 -6.29 -10.11
N HIS A 12 -19.11 -5.98 -10.55
CA HIS A 12 -19.47 -4.76 -11.25
C HIS A 12 -20.51 -4.02 -10.41
N VAL A 13 -20.33 -2.71 -10.28
CA VAL A 13 -21.22 -1.82 -9.55
C VAL A 13 -21.69 -0.73 -10.49
N ALA A 14 -23.01 -0.54 -10.57
CA ALA A 14 -23.63 0.58 -11.27
C ALA A 14 -24.52 1.36 -10.31
N GLY A 15 -24.49 2.68 -10.42
CA GLY A 15 -25.26 3.61 -9.59
C GLY A 15 -25.69 4.82 -10.41
N ASP A 16 -26.74 5.50 -9.95
CA ASP A 16 -27.25 6.70 -10.62
C ASP A 16 -26.41 7.94 -10.26
N ASP A 17 -25.67 7.89 -9.15
CA ASP A 17 -24.72 8.91 -8.72
C ASP A 17 -23.47 8.28 -8.05
N LEU A 18 -22.55 9.14 -7.60
CA LEU A 18 -21.33 8.70 -6.89
C LEU A 18 -21.64 8.05 -5.54
N VAL A 19 -22.72 8.44 -4.86
CA VAL A 19 -23.07 7.87 -3.55
C VAL A 19 -23.43 6.40 -3.72
N ASP A 20 -24.29 6.08 -4.69
CA ASP A 20 -24.64 4.71 -5.06
C ASP A 20 -23.39 3.90 -5.45
N LEU A 21 -22.50 4.49 -6.26
CA LEU A 21 -21.30 3.82 -6.73
C LEU A 21 -20.35 3.48 -5.56
N PHE A 22 -20.06 4.45 -4.69
CA PHE A 22 -19.15 4.25 -3.57
C PHE A 22 -19.73 3.33 -2.50
N TYR A 23 -21.05 3.38 -2.26
CA TYR A 23 -21.73 2.40 -1.41
C TYR A 23 -21.53 0.98 -1.96
N GLY A 24 -21.81 0.76 -3.25
CA GLY A 24 -21.66 -0.56 -3.86
C GLY A 24 -20.20 -1.04 -3.87
N MET A 25 -19.23 -0.14 -4.08
CA MET A 25 -17.81 -0.47 -3.97
C MET A 25 -17.44 -0.90 -2.54
N GLY A 26 -17.88 -0.15 -1.52
CA GLY A 26 -17.66 -0.51 -0.12
C GLY A 26 -18.23 -1.88 0.22
N PHE A 27 -19.46 -2.16 -0.22
CA PHE A 27 -20.14 -3.43 -0.02
C PHE A 27 -19.37 -4.60 -0.63
N VAL A 28 -18.98 -4.49 -1.90
CA VAL A 28 -18.23 -5.54 -2.60
C VAL A 28 -16.87 -5.76 -1.97
N HIS A 29 -16.14 -4.69 -1.65
CA HIS A 29 -14.81 -4.80 -1.02
C HIS A 29 -14.89 -5.49 0.33
N ALA A 30 -15.82 -5.11 1.19
CA ALA A 30 -16.00 -5.76 2.48
C ALA A 30 -16.45 -7.22 2.34
N ARG A 31 -17.29 -7.54 1.36
CA ARG A 31 -17.75 -8.92 1.12
C ARG A 31 -16.63 -9.84 0.62
N ASP A 32 -15.75 -9.32 -0.22
CA ASP A 32 -14.68 -10.11 -0.84
C ASP A 32 -13.37 -10.08 -0.04
N ARG A 33 -13.10 -8.97 0.64
CA ARG A 33 -11.81 -8.65 1.27
C ARG A 33 -11.96 -8.14 2.70
N GLY A 34 -13.10 -8.36 3.35
CA GLY A 34 -13.38 -7.85 4.70
C GLY A 34 -12.30 -8.20 5.74
N LEU A 35 -11.77 -9.42 5.71
CA LEU A 35 -10.65 -9.82 6.57
C LEU A 35 -9.41 -8.96 6.31
N GLN A 36 -9.04 -8.79 5.04
CA GLN A 36 -7.89 -7.97 4.65
C GLN A 36 -8.07 -6.51 5.09
N MET A 37 -9.26 -5.93 4.91
CA MET A 37 -9.57 -4.57 5.36
C MET A 37 -9.37 -4.42 6.87
N ILE A 38 -9.90 -5.37 7.64
CA ILE A 38 -9.83 -5.35 9.11
C ILE A 38 -8.39 -5.55 9.58
N LEU A 39 -7.63 -6.49 9.00
CA LEU A 39 -6.23 -6.70 9.35
C LEU A 39 -5.37 -5.48 9.04
N MET A 40 -5.59 -4.82 7.90
CA MET A 40 -4.87 -3.59 7.54
C MET A 40 -5.17 -2.45 8.53
N ARG A 41 -6.42 -2.34 9.01
CA ARG A 41 -6.78 -1.39 10.07
C ARG A 41 -6.05 -1.71 11.38
N ILE A 42 -6.05 -2.97 11.81
CA ILE A 42 -5.39 -3.41 13.05
C ILE A 42 -3.88 -3.10 13.01
N LEU A 43 -3.23 -3.42 11.89
CA LEU A 43 -1.82 -3.09 11.66
C LEU A 43 -1.61 -1.57 11.67
N GLY A 44 -2.42 -0.81 10.93
CA GLY A 44 -2.37 0.65 10.89
C GLY A 44 -2.50 1.33 12.26
N GLN A 45 -3.27 0.72 13.16
CA GLN A 45 -3.45 1.17 14.54
C GLN A 45 -2.31 0.73 15.47
N GLY A 46 -1.45 -0.20 15.04
CA GLY A 46 -0.45 -0.85 15.88
C GLY A 46 -1.09 -1.61 17.04
N ARG A 47 -2.11 -2.42 16.73
CA ARG A 47 -2.85 -3.26 17.69
C ARG A 47 -2.80 -4.75 17.34
N ALA A 48 -1.86 -5.16 16.48
CA ALA A 48 -1.74 -6.56 16.10
C ALA A 48 -1.32 -7.43 17.29
N GLY A 49 -0.48 -6.89 18.19
CA GLY A 49 -0.02 -7.53 19.42
C GLY A 49 -1.16 -7.79 20.40
N GLU A 50 -2.12 -6.86 20.45
CA GLU A 50 -3.31 -6.94 21.30
C GLU A 50 -4.33 -7.95 20.76
N LEU A 51 -4.48 -8.03 19.44
CA LEU A 51 -5.66 -8.67 18.82
C LEU A 51 -5.36 -9.97 18.07
N LEU A 52 -4.11 -10.23 17.70
CA LEU A 52 -3.74 -11.34 16.81
C LEU A 52 -2.69 -12.27 17.41
N ASP A 53 -1.54 -11.74 17.82
CA ASP A 53 -0.41 -12.53 18.33
C ASP A 53 0.53 -11.68 19.18
N SER A 54 0.91 -12.19 20.36
CA SER A 54 1.73 -11.48 21.35
C SER A 54 3.23 -11.74 21.22
N SER A 55 3.72 -12.12 20.03
CA SER A 55 5.13 -12.37 19.78
C SER A 55 5.96 -11.08 19.72
N ASP A 56 7.27 -11.20 19.99
CA ASP A 56 8.22 -10.08 19.89
C ASP A 56 8.31 -9.51 18.46
N GLU A 57 8.05 -10.34 17.44
CA GLU A 57 7.98 -9.90 16.05
C GLU A 57 6.80 -8.94 15.83
N ILE A 58 5.60 -9.30 16.30
CA ILE A 58 4.43 -8.45 16.21
C ILE A 58 4.58 -7.18 17.06
N LEU A 59 5.24 -7.27 18.21
CA LEU A 59 5.57 -6.09 19.01
C LEU A 59 6.45 -5.10 18.23
N GLY A 60 7.42 -5.60 17.47
CA GLY A 60 8.24 -4.79 16.55
C GLY A 60 7.39 -4.09 15.49
N ILE A 61 6.43 -4.79 14.90
CA ILE A 61 5.48 -4.24 13.92
C ILE A 61 4.62 -3.14 14.55
N ASP A 62 3.97 -3.42 15.69
CA ASP A 62 3.13 -2.44 16.38
C ASP A 62 3.92 -1.18 16.76
N THR A 63 5.16 -1.37 17.23
CA THR A 63 6.07 -0.26 17.57
C THR A 63 6.38 0.61 16.35
N PHE A 64 6.67 -0.01 15.21
CA PHE A 64 6.89 0.70 13.94
C PHE A 64 5.66 1.51 13.52
N PHE A 65 4.48 0.88 13.47
CA PHE A 65 3.24 1.54 13.05
C PHE A 65 2.84 2.69 13.99
N ARG A 66 3.02 2.52 15.30
CA ARG A 66 2.79 3.59 16.29
C ARG A 66 3.81 4.74 16.14
N ARG A 67 5.08 4.43 15.87
CA ARG A 67 6.13 5.45 15.63
C ARG A 67 5.85 6.27 14.37
N MET A 68 5.32 5.64 13.32
CA MET A 68 4.88 6.33 12.11
C MET A 68 3.63 7.20 12.34
N ASN A 69 2.87 6.93 13.41
CA ASN A 69 1.72 7.71 13.87
C ASN A 69 0.65 7.94 12.79
N TRP A 70 0.40 6.97 11.92
CA TRP A 70 -0.62 7.12 10.87
C TRP A 70 -2.02 7.21 11.45
N HIS A 71 -2.29 6.51 12.55
CA HIS A 71 -3.55 6.55 13.28
C HIS A 71 -3.72 7.82 14.15
N GLY A 72 -2.68 8.64 14.29
CA GLY A 72 -2.78 9.88 15.07
C GLY A 72 -3.68 10.92 14.42
N HIS A 73 -4.61 11.47 15.22
CA HIS A 73 -5.46 12.62 14.89
C HIS A 73 -6.31 12.39 13.62
N MET A 74 -6.92 11.20 13.48
CA MET A 74 -7.75 10.85 12.32
C MET A 74 -9.01 11.68 12.18
N ASP A 75 -9.66 11.98 13.30
CA ASP A 75 -10.84 12.84 13.38
C ASP A 75 -10.58 14.21 12.75
N GLY A 76 -9.48 14.87 13.12
CA GLY A 76 -9.07 16.17 12.57
C GLY A 76 -8.67 16.12 11.10
N GLN A 77 -8.34 14.94 10.57
CA GLN A 77 -7.99 14.76 9.15
C GLN A 77 -9.21 14.45 8.32
N ALA A 78 -10.10 13.59 8.82
CA ALA A 78 -11.43 13.38 8.25
C ALA A 78 -12.21 14.70 8.23
N ALA A 79 -12.07 15.56 9.24
CA ALA A 79 -12.62 16.91 9.30
C ALA A 79 -12.28 17.79 8.09
N LYS A 80 -11.11 17.60 7.46
CA LYS A 80 -10.62 18.41 6.34
C LYS A 80 -11.21 18.03 4.99
N LEU A 81 -11.94 16.92 4.90
CA LEU A 81 -12.60 16.53 3.65
C LEU A 81 -13.65 17.56 3.27
N THR A 82 -13.73 17.87 1.98
CA THR A 82 -14.83 18.67 1.42
C THR A 82 -16.16 17.97 1.71
N PRO A 83 -17.29 18.70 1.77
CA PRO A 83 -18.60 18.08 1.99
C PRO A 83 -18.91 16.97 0.99
N GLU A 84 -18.52 17.14 -0.27
CA GLU A 84 -18.66 16.14 -1.32
C GLU A 84 -17.83 14.89 -1.04
N ASN A 85 -16.53 15.04 -0.74
CA ASN A 85 -15.65 13.92 -0.42
C ASN A 85 -16.09 13.17 0.83
N ARG A 86 -16.53 13.90 1.86
CA ARG A 86 -17.11 13.29 3.06
C ARG A 86 -18.34 12.46 2.72
N ARG A 87 -19.23 12.95 1.84
CA ARG A 87 -20.45 12.25 1.43
C ARG A 87 -20.13 10.93 0.72
N ILE A 88 -19.20 10.92 -0.23
CA ILE A 88 -18.81 9.68 -0.94
C ILE A 88 -18.02 8.71 -0.03
N CYS A 89 -17.16 9.22 0.86
CA CYS A 89 -16.44 8.37 1.83
C CYS A 89 -17.41 7.74 2.83
N GLN A 90 -18.41 8.49 3.30
CA GLN A 90 -19.44 7.95 4.18
C GLN A 90 -20.23 6.84 3.47
N ALA A 91 -20.63 7.07 2.22
CA ALA A 91 -21.33 6.06 1.42
C ALA A 91 -20.54 4.75 1.32
N TYR A 92 -19.22 4.85 1.08
CA TYR A 92 -18.32 3.70 1.08
C TYR A 92 -18.31 2.96 2.43
N CYS A 93 -18.19 3.70 3.54
CA CYS A 93 -18.24 3.13 4.89
C CYS A 93 -19.58 2.42 5.15
N ASP A 94 -20.69 3.03 4.75
CA ASP A 94 -22.03 2.47 4.93
C ASP A 94 -22.19 1.15 4.17
N GLY A 95 -21.73 1.10 2.91
CA GLY A 95 -21.73 -0.12 2.12
C GLY A 95 -20.85 -1.21 2.72
N ALA A 96 -19.64 -0.86 3.15
CA ALA A 96 -18.73 -1.80 3.80
C ALA A 96 -19.33 -2.37 5.10
N ASN A 97 -19.94 -1.51 5.92
CA ASN A 97 -20.60 -1.91 7.17
C ASN A 97 -21.84 -2.78 6.93
N ALA A 98 -22.62 -2.49 5.88
CA ALA A 98 -23.74 -3.34 5.49
C ALA A 98 -23.25 -4.77 5.18
N ALA A 99 -22.21 -4.93 4.35
CA ALA A 99 -21.65 -6.24 4.03
C ALA A 99 -21.04 -6.95 5.25
N LEU A 100 -20.32 -6.24 6.12
CA LEU A 100 -19.73 -6.81 7.35
C LEU A 100 -20.79 -7.23 8.37
N SER A 101 -21.95 -6.57 8.38
CA SER A 101 -23.06 -6.96 9.25
C SER A 101 -23.77 -8.22 8.75
N GLU A 102 -23.92 -8.39 7.43
CA GLU A 102 -24.44 -9.62 6.82
C GLU A 102 -23.51 -10.82 7.01
N LYS A 103 -22.21 -10.63 6.75
CA LYS A 103 -21.23 -11.71 6.78
C LYS A 103 -19.90 -11.23 7.34
N ARG A 104 -19.67 -11.56 8.60
CA ARG A 104 -18.36 -11.39 9.24
C ARG A 104 -17.37 -12.45 8.73
N PRO A 105 -16.12 -12.09 8.45
CA PRO A 105 -15.06 -13.06 8.19
C PRO A 105 -14.99 -14.07 9.33
N TRP A 106 -14.98 -15.36 8.99
CA TRP A 106 -15.10 -16.43 9.97
C TRP A 106 -13.81 -16.60 10.79
N GLU A 107 -12.67 -16.21 10.21
CA GLU A 107 -11.35 -16.18 10.83
C GLU A 107 -11.36 -15.28 12.07
N LEU A 108 -12.12 -14.18 12.05
CA LEU A 108 -12.24 -13.28 13.20
C LEU A 108 -13.00 -13.94 14.36
N LYS A 109 -13.89 -14.89 14.07
CA LYS A 109 -14.57 -15.68 15.11
C LYS A 109 -13.61 -16.62 15.82
N LEU A 110 -12.61 -17.17 15.11
CA LEU A 110 -11.61 -18.06 15.73
C LEU A 110 -10.77 -17.34 16.77
N VAL A 111 -10.44 -16.07 16.52
CA VAL A 111 -9.64 -15.24 17.43
C VAL A 111 -10.49 -14.45 18.43
N GLY A 112 -11.81 -14.66 18.44
CA GLY A 112 -12.74 -13.98 19.35
C GLY A 112 -12.88 -12.47 19.10
N TYR A 113 -12.42 -11.97 17.95
CA TYR A 113 -12.43 -10.54 17.64
C TYR A 113 -13.75 -10.11 16.99
N ALA A 114 -14.40 -9.11 17.60
CA ALA A 114 -15.56 -8.44 17.03
C ALA A 114 -15.12 -7.11 16.39
N PRO A 115 -15.12 -7.00 15.05
CA PRO A 115 -14.66 -5.78 14.39
C PRO A 115 -15.60 -4.61 14.65
N GLU A 116 -15.01 -3.47 15.02
CA GLU A 116 -15.67 -2.17 15.07
C GLU A 116 -16.15 -1.77 13.66
N PRO A 117 -17.24 -0.97 13.54
CA PRO A 117 -17.69 -0.43 12.26
C PRO A 117 -16.57 0.31 11.54
N TRP A 118 -16.50 0.13 10.22
CA TRP A 118 -15.60 0.86 9.34
C TRP A 118 -16.01 2.34 9.26
N LYS A 119 -15.05 3.25 9.41
CA LYS A 119 -15.30 4.70 9.42
C LYS A 119 -14.43 5.44 8.39
N ILE A 120 -14.70 6.73 8.21
CA ILE A 120 -13.94 7.58 7.28
C ILE A 120 -12.47 7.66 7.73
N GLU A 121 -12.24 7.66 9.03
CA GLU A 121 -10.92 7.61 9.66
C GLU A 121 -10.09 6.41 9.17
N ASP A 122 -10.72 5.26 8.94
CA ASP A 122 -10.04 4.07 8.44
C ASP A 122 -9.62 4.26 6.97
N ILE A 123 -10.40 4.99 6.17
CA ILE A 123 -10.01 5.35 4.79
C ILE A 123 -8.78 6.26 4.81
N VAL A 124 -8.74 7.25 5.71
CA VAL A 124 -7.60 8.16 5.87
C VAL A 124 -6.36 7.40 6.36
N LEU A 125 -6.51 6.51 7.32
CA LEU A 125 -5.46 5.65 7.84
C LEU A 125 -4.82 4.82 6.72
N LEU A 126 -5.64 4.08 5.96
CA LEU A 126 -5.16 3.25 4.85
C LEU A 126 -4.52 4.10 3.76
N SER A 127 -5.04 5.29 3.48
CA SER A 127 -4.44 6.22 2.50
C SER A 127 -3.04 6.67 2.92
N ARG A 128 -2.84 6.97 4.21
CA ARG A 128 -1.52 7.32 4.77
C ARG A 128 -0.54 6.16 4.71
N MET A 129 -1.00 4.97 5.11
CA MET A 129 -0.23 3.73 5.03
C MET A 129 0.23 3.46 3.61
N MET A 130 -0.68 3.47 2.64
CA MET A 130 -0.36 3.21 1.24
C MET A 130 0.61 4.27 0.70
N GLY A 131 0.37 5.56 0.98
CA GLY A 131 1.26 6.63 0.55
C GLY A 131 2.72 6.43 0.99
N TYR A 132 2.92 5.93 2.22
CA TYR A 132 4.26 5.65 2.72
C TYR A 132 4.83 4.31 2.23
N LEU A 133 4.08 3.22 2.40
CA LEU A 133 4.55 1.85 2.11
C LEU A 133 4.81 1.62 0.62
N THR A 134 4.17 2.38 -0.27
CA THR A 134 4.35 2.22 -1.72
C THR A 134 5.38 3.19 -2.32
N LEU A 135 5.50 4.41 -1.79
CA LEU A 135 6.34 5.46 -2.38
C LEU A 135 7.55 5.80 -1.51
N ALA A 136 7.30 6.21 -0.25
CA ALA A 136 8.36 6.72 0.61
C ALA A 136 9.36 5.65 1.07
N GLN A 137 8.92 4.40 1.21
CA GLN A 137 9.81 3.27 1.53
C GLN A 137 10.86 3.06 0.43
N SER A 138 10.45 2.94 -0.82
CA SER A 138 11.35 2.76 -1.96
C SER A 138 12.36 3.91 -2.07
N GLN A 139 11.94 5.15 -1.80
CA GLN A 139 12.84 6.30 -1.79
C GLN A 139 13.85 6.21 -0.65
N GLY A 140 13.40 5.94 0.58
CA GLY A 140 14.29 5.81 1.74
C GLY A 140 15.28 4.65 1.58
N GLU A 141 14.86 3.56 0.94
CA GLU A 141 15.76 2.46 0.61
C GLU A 141 16.85 2.89 -0.39
N MET A 142 16.48 3.61 -1.45
CA MET A 142 17.44 4.14 -2.42
C MET A 142 18.43 5.12 -1.79
N GLU A 143 17.98 5.99 -0.90
CA GLU A 143 18.85 6.92 -0.16
C GLU A 143 19.83 6.18 0.77
N ARG A 144 19.37 5.14 1.49
CA ARG A 144 20.25 4.30 2.33
C ARG A 144 21.28 3.53 1.50
N LEU A 145 20.85 2.92 0.40
CA LEU A 145 21.73 2.22 -0.54
C LEU A 145 22.81 3.16 -1.07
N PHE A 146 22.43 4.38 -1.44
CA PHE A 146 23.35 5.40 -1.89
C PHE A 146 24.40 5.77 -0.83
N VAL A 147 23.98 6.04 0.41
CA VAL A 147 24.90 6.29 1.54
C VAL A 147 25.85 5.11 1.75
N GLU A 148 25.35 3.88 1.68
CA GLU A 148 26.17 2.67 1.83
C GLU A 148 27.21 2.52 0.72
N MET A 149 26.89 2.82 -0.53
CA MET A 149 27.86 2.78 -1.63
C MET A 149 28.95 3.83 -1.48
N VAL A 150 28.60 5.05 -1.03
CA VAL A 150 29.59 6.11 -0.74
C VAL A 150 30.50 5.68 0.42
N GLN A 151 29.94 5.09 1.47
CA GLN A 151 30.71 4.56 2.61
C GLN A 151 31.58 3.36 2.25
N ALA A 152 31.17 2.55 1.27
CA ALA A 152 31.94 1.43 0.74
C ALA A 152 33.04 1.87 -0.25
N GLY A 153 33.14 3.16 -0.57
CA GLY A 153 34.16 3.71 -1.46
C GLY A 153 33.88 3.48 -2.94
N VAL A 154 32.62 3.29 -3.35
CA VAL A 154 32.25 3.27 -4.77
C VAL A 154 32.66 4.60 -5.41
N SER A 155 33.35 4.54 -6.55
CA SER A 155 33.84 5.71 -7.28
C SER A 155 32.68 6.58 -7.77
N GLU A 156 32.90 7.90 -7.78
CA GLU A 156 31.88 8.86 -8.20
C GLU A 156 31.35 8.59 -9.61
N ASP A 157 32.21 8.20 -10.56
CA ASP A 157 31.80 7.86 -11.94
C ASP A 157 30.74 6.74 -11.97
N LYS A 158 30.89 5.73 -11.12
CA LYS A 158 29.93 4.61 -11.02
C LYS A 158 28.65 5.04 -10.34
N LEU A 159 28.74 5.95 -9.37
CA LEU A 159 27.55 6.54 -8.77
C LEU A 159 26.80 7.38 -9.83
N HIS A 160 27.48 8.17 -10.64
CA HIS A 160 26.86 8.96 -11.72
C HIS A 160 26.18 8.07 -12.77
N GLU A 161 26.78 6.90 -13.07
CA GLU A 161 26.17 5.91 -13.97
C GLU A 161 24.89 5.29 -13.39
N LEU A 162 24.89 4.96 -12.10
CA LEU A 162 23.74 4.34 -11.42
C LEU A 162 22.64 5.34 -11.05
N PHE A 163 23.00 6.61 -10.84
CA PHE A 163 22.13 7.68 -10.35
C PHE A 163 22.26 8.93 -11.25
N PRO A 164 21.94 8.81 -12.54
CA PRO A 164 22.17 9.89 -13.49
C PRO A 164 21.31 11.12 -13.14
N GLY A 165 21.95 12.28 -13.04
CA GLY A 165 21.28 13.57 -12.86
C GLY A 165 20.78 13.87 -11.44
N ILE A 166 21.04 13.01 -10.45
CA ILE A 166 20.59 13.23 -9.06
C ILE A 166 21.73 13.45 -8.06
N LEU A 167 23.00 13.34 -8.48
CA LEU A 167 24.15 13.49 -7.58
C LEU A 167 24.53 14.94 -7.27
N GLY A 168 24.32 15.89 -8.18
CA GLY A 168 24.54 17.33 -7.94
C GLY A 168 25.86 17.66 -7.22
N GLY A 169 25.85 18.69 -6.36
CA GLY A 169 26.97 19.10 -5.50
C GLY A 169 27.13 18.22 -4.26
N MET A 170 27.09 16.90 -4.42
CA MET A 170 27.25 15.93 -3.35
C MET A 170 28.56 16.15 -2.57
N ASP A 171 28.48 16.20 -1.25
CA ASP A 171 29.65 16.12 -0.37
C ASP A 171 29.81 14.67 0.15
N ALA A 172 30.73 13.93 -0.49
CA ALA A 172 31.02 12.55 -0.13
C ALA A 172 31.55 12.41 1.31
N ASP A 173 32.27 13.41 1.82
CA ASP A 173 32.83 13.37 3.18
C ASP A 173 31.76 13.56 4.24
N LEU A 174 30.74 14.38 3.97
CA LEU A 174 29.57 14.48 4.84
C LEU A 174 28.73 13.19 4.79
N ILE A 175 28.52 12.62 3.62
CA ILE A 175 27.74 11.37 3.47
C ILE A 175 28.43 10.21 4.20
N ARG A 176 29.76 10.11 4.14
CA ARG A 176 30.53 9.10 4.88
C ARG A 176 30.31 9.15 6.40
N LYS A 177 29.97 10.33 6.94
CA LYS A 177 29.72 10.52 8.38
C LYS A 177 28.31 10.16 8.82
N VAL A 178 27.38 9.92 7.88
CA VAL A 178 25.99 9.55 8.19
C VAL A 178 25.95 8.22 8.93
N ARG A 179 25.30 8.21 10.11
CA ARG A 179 25.03 6.98 10.86
C ARG A 179 23.67 6.41 10.44
N LEU A 180 23.69 5.27 9.76
CA LEU A 180 22.48 4.55 9.40
C LEU A 180 22.01 3.70 10.59
N GLY A 181 20.73 3.80 10.93
CA GLY A 181 20.12 2.94 11.97
C GLY A 181 19.92 1.50 11.50
N GLU A 182 19.75 1.30 10.20
CA GLU A 182 19.63 0.00 9.53
C GLU A 182 20.38 0.07 8.21
N ARG A 183 21.03 -1.04 7.83
CA ARG A 183 21.71 -1.19 6.53
C ARG A 183 20.91 -2.11 5.61
N ILE A 184 20.86 -1.76 4.34
CA ILE A 184 20.28 -2.56 3.27
C ILE A 184 21.22 -3.71 2.91
N VAL A 185 22.52 -3.43 2.80
CA VAL A 185 23.52 -4.48 2.55
C VAL A 185 24.01 -5.01 3.89
N ASN A 186 23.67 -6.27 4.19
CA ASN A 186 24.18 -6.93 5.38
C ASN A 186 25.70 -7.18 5.24
N PRO A 187 26.56 -6.63 6.12
CA PRO A 187 28.01 -6.79 6.03
C PRO A 187 28.48 -8.25 6.11
N ALA A 188 27.70 -9.12 6.75
CA ALA A 188 28.02 -10.54 6.92
C ALA A 188 27.68 -11.40 5.68
N SER A 189 27.06 -10.82 4.65
CA SER A 189 26.53 -11.58 3.52
C SER A 189 27.07 -11.10 2.17
N LEU A 190 28.37 -11.27 1.98
CA LEU A 190 28.97 -11.23 0.63
C LEU A 190 28.52 -12.43 -0.24
N TRP A 191 27.91 -13.46 0.36
CA TRP A 191 27.56 -14.73 -0.31
C TRP A 191 26.07 -14.97 -0.57
N ASN A 192 25.13 -14.30 0.11
CA ASN A 192 23.72 -14.34 -0.30
C ASN A 192 23.40 -13.12 -1.17
N ARG A 193 23.44 -13.31 -2.49
CA ARG A 193 22.80 -12.43 -3.48
C ARG A 193 21.28 -12.42 -3.28
N ALA A 194 20.82 -11.80 -2.20
CA ALA A 194 19.51 -11.18 -2.17
C ALA A 194 19.77 -9.69 -2.41
N MET A 195 19.87 -9.29 -3.69
CA MET A 195 19.65 -7.88 -3.99
C MET A 195 18.34 -7.45 -3.31
N PRO A 196 18.26 -6.22 -2.77
CA PRO A 196 16.99 -5.67 -2.34
C PRO A 196 16.00 -5.92 -3.47
N ARG A 197 14.94 -6.69 -3.18
CA ARG A 197 13.94 -7.01 -4.19
C ARG A 197 13.11 -5.77 -4.43
N MET A 198 13.67 -4.82 -5.16
CA MET A 198 12.98 -3.63 -5.62
C MET A 198 11.80 -4.10 -6.47
N MET A 199 10.59 -3.72 -6.06
CA MET A 199 9.38 -3.99 -6.84
C MET A 199 9.37 -3.03 -8.03
N ALA A 200 9.81 -3.51 -9.19
CA ALA A 200 9.71 -2.77 -10.44
C ALA A 200 8.35 -3.03 -11.10
N SER A 201 7.74 -1.99 -11.67
CA SER A 201 6.55 -2.12 -12.50
C SER A 201 6.86 -1.59 -13.90
N ASN A 202 6.32 -2.25 -14.92
CA ASN A 202 6.44 -1.76 -16.29
C ASN A 202 5.11 -1.10 -16.69
N ASN A 203 5.21 0.07 -17.29
CA ASN A 203 4.08 0.80 -17.87
C ASN A 203 4.45 1.23 -19.29
N TYR A 204 3.62 0.87 -20.26
CA TYR A 204 3.80 1.24 -21.66
C TYR A 204 2.59 2.00 -22.17
N ALA A 205 2.82 3.12 -22.84
CA ALA A 205 1.81 3.86 -23.57
C ALA A 205 2.23 3.98 -25.04
N VAL A 206 1.41 3.46 -25.94
CA VAL A 206 1.63 3.53 -27.39
C VAL A 206 0.58 4.46 -27.99
N SER A 207 1.04 5.53 -28.63
CA SER A 207 0.17 6.46 -29.36
C SER A 207 -0.58 5.74 -30.48
N GLY A 208 -1.83 6.16 -30.75
CA GLY A 208 -2.62 5.64 -31.87
C GLY A 208 -1.96 5.80 -33.23
N LYS A 209 -1.05 6.79 -33.41
CA LYS A 209 -0.23 6.94 -34.62
C LYS A 209 0.70 5.74 -34.89
N LYS A 210 0.99 4.94 -33.85
CA LYS A 210 1.86 3.77 -33.88
C LYS A 210 1.07 2.45 -33.78
N THR A 211 -0.26 2.49 -33.86
CA THR A 211 -1.10 1.29 -33.78
C THR A 211 -1.93 1.12 -35.05
N ARG A 212 -2.18 -0.13 -35.44
CA ARG A 212 -3.02 -0.45 -36.62
C ARG A 212 -4.46 0.05 -36.48
N SER A 213 -4.98 0.13 -35.25
CA SER A 213 -6.35 0.57 -34.96
C SER A 213 -6.51 2.09 -34.96
N GLY A 214 -5.41 2.86 -34.98
CA GLY A 214 -5.43 4.30 -34.78
C GLY A 214 -5.75 4.74 -33.34
N LYS A 215 -6.04 3.81 -32.42
CA LYS A 215 -6.37 4.08 -31.01
C LYS A 215 -5.14 3.87 -30.12
N PRO A 216 -4.97 4.67 -29.05
CA PRO A 216 -3.88 4.48 -28.10
C PRO A 216 -4.01 3.12 -27.38
N ILE A 217 -2.86 2.55 -27.00
CA ILE A 217 -2.78 1.33 -26.18
C ILE A 217 -2.05 1.69 -24.88
N LEU A 218 -2.64 1.32 -23.75
CA LEU A 218 -2.04 1.43 -22.43
C LEU A 218 -1.87 0.01 -21.87
N SER A 219 -0.67 -0.30 -21.37
CA SER A 219 -0.38 -1.55 -20.68
C SER A 219 0.31 -1.27 -19.36
N THR A 220 -0.30 -1.74 -18.28
CA THR A 220 0.24 -1.66 -16.92
C THR A 220 0.43 -3.08 -16.42
N THR A 221 1.69 -3.49 -16.23
CA THR A 221 2.04 -4.82 -15.71
C THR A 221 2.78 -4.63 -14.39
N PRO A 222 2.04 -4.50 -13.28
CA PRO A 222 2.67 -4.38 -11.98
C PRO A 222 3.15 -5.78 -11.54
N ILE A 223 4.43 -5.89 -11.20
CA ILE A 223 5.00 -7.16 -10.74
C ILE A 223 4.72 -7.28 -9.24
N TRP A 224 3.63 -7.95 -8.87
CA TRP A 224 3.32 -8.31 -7.47
C TRP A 224 3.64 -9.78 -7.21
N LYS A 225 4.11 -10.12 -6.00
CA LYS A 225 4.23 -11.53 -5.59
C LYS A 225 2.83 -12.15 -5.49
N SER A 226 2.67 -13.35 -6.05
CA SER A 226 1.46 -14.17 -5.91
C SER A 226 1.33 -14.83 -4.54
N THR A 227 2.39 -14.82 -3.72
CA THR A 227 2.47 -15.49 -2.42
C THR A 227 2.02 -14.64 -1.24
N GLY A 228 1.36 -13.50 -1.49
CA GLY A 228 0.71 -12.64 -0.51
C GLY A 228 -0.55 -12.03 -1.13
N SER A 229 -1.52 -11.63 -0.30
CA SER A 229 -2.85 -11.17 -0.75
C SER A 229 -2.74 -10.12 -1.88
N PRO A 230 -3.23 -10.39 -3.11
CA PRO A 230 -3.09 -9.46 -4.20
C PRO A 230 -3.91 -8.19 -3.93
N MET A 231 -3.24 -7.03 -3.93
CA MET A 231 -3.86 -5.71 -3.79
C MET A 231 -4.71 -5.32 -5.01
N SER A 232 -4.67 -6.07 -6.12
CA SER A 232 -5.54 -5.81 -7.27
C SER A 232 -6.90 -6.50 -7.12
N GLY A 233 -7.98 -5.74 -7.33
CA GLY A 233 -9.36 -6.23 -7.36
C GLY A 233 -9.73 -7.02 -8.63
N ALA A 234 -8.94 -6.87 -9.69
CA ALA A 234 -9.08 -7.65 -10.93
C ALA A 234 -7.92 -8.64 -11.06
N LYS A 235 -8.24 -9.91 -11.31
CA LYS A 235 -7.29 -10.88 -11.85
C LYS A 235 -7.11 -10.58 -13.33
N TRP A 236 -5.92 -10.16 -13.71
CA TRP A 236 -5.55 -10.07 -15.12
C TRP A 236 -5.06 -11.46 -15.54
N CYS A 237 -5.91 -12.22 -16.22
CA CYS A 237 -5.46 -13.42 -16.92
C CYS A 237 -4.75 -13.01 -18.20
N SER A 238 -3.51 -13.50 -18.35
CA SER A 238 -2.79 -13.61 -19.62
C SER A 238 -3.47 -14.60 -20.56
#